data_AF-H0Q5S9-F1
#
_entry.id   AF-H0Q5S9-F1
#
_cell.length_a   1.000
_cell.length_b   1.000
_cell.length_c   1.000
_cell.angle_alpha   90.00
_cell.angle_beta   90.00
_cell.angle_gamma   90.00
#
_symmetry.space_group_name_H-M   'P 1'
#
loop_
_entity.id
_entity.type
_entity.pdbx_description
1 polymer ?
#
loop_
_entity_poly.entity_id
_entity_poly.type
_entity_poly.pdbx_seq_one_letter_code
_entity_poly.pdbx_strand_id
1 'polypeptide(L)' 'MADLPADRAVVAYCRGPFCLMSEEAVKLLRAKGYTAHRITDGVSEWAAGGLPIETLARAQA' A
#
# COMPACT_ATOMS: atom_id res chain seq x y z
N MET A 1 4.57 5.37 -13.91
CA MET A 1 3.10 5.20 -13.84
C MET A 1 2.56 4.36 -14.98
N ALA A 2 3.32 4.17 -16.07
CA ALA A 2 2.95 3.25 -17.14
C ALA A 2 2.71 1.80 -16.67
N ASP A 3 3.17 1.44 -15.46
CA ASP A 3 3.04 0.08 -14.92
C ASP A 3 1.83 -0.16 -14.00
N LEU A 4 1.02 0.88 -13.69
CA LEU A 4 -0.18 0.69 -12.88
C LEU A 4 -1.40 0.44 -13.79
N PRO A 5 -2.10 -0.70 -13.64
CA PRO A 5 -3.29 -0.99 -14.41
C PRO A 5 -4.40 0.02 -14.08
N ALA A 6 -4.90 0.73 -15.10
CA ALA A 6 -5.93 1.76 -14.93
C ALA A 6 -7.33 1.20 -14.62
N ASP A 7 -7.56 -0.09 -14.93
CA ASP A 7 -8.81 -0.83 -14.74
C ASP A 7 -8.93 -1.46 -13.33
N ARG A 8 -7.96 -1.24 -12.45
CA ARG A 8 -7.94 -1.82 -11.10
C ARG A 8 -7.87 -0.77 -10.01
N ALA A 9 -8.54 -1.06 -8.90
CA ALA A 9 -8.42 -0.25 -7.69
C ALA A 9 -7.02 -0.41 -7.08
N VAL A 10 -6.40 0.71 -6.71
CA VAL A 10 -5.11 0.76 -6.02
C VAL A 10 -5.35 0.94 -4.52
N VAL A 11 -4.75 0.09 -3.70
CA VAL A 11 -4.77 0.23 -2.24
C VAL A 11 -3.40 0.67 -1.75
N ALA A 12 -3.32 1.88 -1.20
CA ALA A 12 -2.11 2.41 -0.58
C ALA A 12 -2.11 2.12 0.93
N TYR A 13 -0.98 1.65 1.44
CA TYR A 13 -0.72 1.41 2.86
C TYR A 13 0.67 1.91 3.23
N CYS A 14 0.92 2.04 4.53
CA CYS A 14 2.23 2.45 5.06
C CYS A 14 2.48 1.71 6.39
N ARG A 15 2.96 2.39 7.42
CA ARG A 15 3.28 1.84 8.74
C ARG A 15 2.11 1.91 9.73
N GLY A 16 0.93 2.33 9.28
CA GLY A 16 -0.26 2.49 10.11
C GLY A 16 -0.97 3.84 9.97
N PRO A 17 -1.90 4.16 10.87
CA PRO A 17 -2.92 5.20 10.67
C PRO A 17 -2.39 6.63 10.67
N PHE A 18 -1.20 6.88 11.23
CA PHE A 18 -0.60 8.21 11.29
C PHE A 18 0.36 8.52 10.13
N CYS A 19 0.51 7.59 9.17
CA CYS A 19 1.41 7.81 8.05
C CYS A 19 0.76 8.67 6.95
N LEU A 20 1.19 9.94 6.88
CA LEU A 20 0.76 10.90 5.87
C LEU A 20 1.06 10.46 4.43
N MET A 21 2.16 9.72 4.21
CA MET A 21 2.59 9.30 2.86
C MET A 21 1.54 8.45 2.14
N SER A 22 0.85 7.56 2.85
CA SER A 22 -0.22 6.74 2.25
C SER A 22 -1.42 7.58 1.79
N GLU A 23 -1.72 8.65 2.51
CA GLU A 23 -2.79 9.58 2.16
C GLU A 23 -2.41 10.43 0.94
N GLU A 24 -1.19 10.98 0.92
CA GLU A 24 -0.68 11.75 -0.22
C GLU A 24 -0.59 10.89 -1.49
N ALA A 25 -0.22 9.62 -1.37
CA ALA A 25 -0.23 8.68 -2.49
C ALA A 25 -1.64 8.51 -3.08
N VAL A 26 -2.67 8.37 -2.24
CA VAL A 26 -4.07 8.28 -2.71
C VAL A 26 -4.52 9.56 -3.40
N LYS A 27 -4.20 10.74 -2.83
CA LYS A 27 -4.51 12.04 -3.46
C LYS A 27 -3.87 12.14 -4.84
N LEU A 28 -2.60 11.79 -4.96
CA LEU A 28 -1.87 11.81 -6.23
C LEU A 28 -2.46 10.84 -7.26
N LEU A 29 -2.80 9.62 -6.87
CA LEU A 29 -3.38 8.61 -7.76
C LEU A 29 -4.76 9.04 -8.27
N ARG A 30 -5.62 9.55 -7.37
CA ARG A 30 -6.95 10.07 -7.75
C ARG A 30 -6.86 11.27 -8.68
N ALA A 31 -5.94 12.20 -8.43
CA ALA A 31 -5.70 13.34 -9.32
C ALA A 31 -5.28 12.93 -10.75
N LYS A 32 -4.82 11.69 -10.91
CA LYS A 32 -4.40 11.10 -12.18
C LYS A 32 -5.42 10.13 -12.79
N GLY A 33 -6.62 10.06 -12.22
CA GLY A 33 -7.74 9.26 -12.74
C GLY A 33 -7.78 7.80 -12.27
N TYR A 34 -6.93 7.41 -11.32
CA TYR A 34 -6.99 6.05 -10.75
C TYR A 34 -8.05 5.96 -9.66
N THR A 35 -8.73 4.80 -9.60
CA THR A 35 -9.50 4.42 -8.42
C THR A 35 -8.51 4.03 -7.32
N ALA A 36 -8.40 4.84 -6.26
CA ALA A 36 -7.44 4.58 -5.18
C ALA A 36 -8.06 4.73 -3.79
N HIS A 37 -7.67 3.83 -2.88
CA HIS A 37 -8.11 3.75 -1.51
C HIS A 37 -6.90 3.66 -0.56
N ARG A 38 -7.09 4.12 0.67
CA ARG A 38 -6.12 3.98 1.75
C ARG A 38 -6.68 2.98 2.75
N ILE A 39 -5.84 2.07 3.23
CA ILE A 39 -6.13 1.32 4.46
C ILE A 39 -5.39 1.97 5.64
N THR A 40 -6.02 1.95 6.81
CA THR A 40 -5.45 2.47 8.06
C THR A 40 -4.38 1.55 8.61
N ASP A 41 -4.55 0.26 8.37
CA ASP A 41 -3.70 -0.82 8.86
C ASP A 41 -2.42 -0.88 8.05
N GLY A 42 -1.31 -1.20 8.73
CA GLY A 42 -0.02 -1.44 8.11
C GLY A 42 0.31 -2.94 8.03
N VAL A 43 1.57 -3.21 7.70
CA VAL A 43 2.09 -4.59 7.60
C VAL A 43 2.01 -5.31 8.96
N SER A 44 2.20 -4.60 10.07
CA SER A 44 2.15 -5.18 11.41
C SER A 44 0.76 -5.71 11.75
N GLU A 45 -0.29 -4.92 11.48
CA GLU A 45 -1.68 -5.30 11.71
C GLU A 45 -2.10 -6.44 10.76
N TRP A 46 -1.66 -6.38 9.50
CA TRP A 46 -1.84 -7.47 8.53
C TRP A 46 -1.25 -8.80 9.04
N ALA A 47 -0.02 -8.76 9.55
CA ALA A 47 0.65 -9.92 10.14
C ALA A 47 -0.11 -10.45 11.38
N ALA A 48 -0.53 -9.55 12.26
CA ALA A 48 -1.27 -9.89 13.47
C ALA A 48 -2.64 -10.52 13.16
N GLY A 49 -3.24 -10.20 12.02
CA GLY A 49 -4.44 -10.85 11.49
C GLY A 49 -4.21 -12.25 10.91
N GLY A 50 -2.97 -12.77 10.93
CA GLY A 50 -2.63 -14.09 10.40
C GLY A 50 -2.57 -14.17 8.88
N LEU A 51 -2.52 -13.02 8.20
CA LEU A 51 -2.43 -12.97 6.74
C LEU A 51 -0.97 -13.13 6.28
N PRO A 52 -0.72 -13.77 5.12
CA PRO A 52 0.63 -14.03 4.65
C PRO A 52 1.35 -12.73 4.30
N ILE A 53 2.66 -12.70 4.55
CA ILE A 53 3.56 -11.61 4.14
C ILE A 53 4.74 -12.22 3.42
N GLU A 54 5.03 -11.68 2.25
CA GLU A 54 6.27 -11.98 1.55
C GLU A 54 7.41 -11.18 2.19
N THR A 55 8.46 -11.88 2.60
CA THR A 55 9.71 -11.26 3.00
C THR A 55 10.76 -11.58 1.94
N LEU A 56 11.51 -10.56 1.53
CA LEU A 56 12.75 -10.84 0.80
C LEU A 56 13.67 -11.54 1.79
N ALA A 57 13.96 -12.82 1.55
CA ALA A 57 15.03 -13.49 2.26
C ALA A 57 16.30 -12.64 2.06
N ARG A 58 16.82 -12.06 3.13
CA ARG A 58 18.17 -11.49 3.09
C ARG A 58 19.09 -12.67 2.74
N ALA A 59 19.75 -12.62 1.59
CA ALA A 59 20.94 -13.42 1.37
C ALA A 59 21.93 -13.00 2.47
N GLN A 60 22.12 -13.87 3.46
CA GLN A 60 23.21 -13.74 4.42
C GLN A 60 24.48 -14.13 3.66
N ALA A 61 25.45 -13.22 3.62
CA ALA A 61 26.83 -13.55 3.28
C ALA A 61 27.48 -14.24 4.49
#